data_AF-A0A2G8KE88-F1
#
_entry.id   AF-A0A2G8KE88-F1
#
_cell.length_a   1.000
_cell.length_b   1.000
_cell.length_c   1.000
_cell.angle_alpha   90.00
_cell.angle_beta   90.00
_cell.angle_gamma   90.00
#
_symmetry.space_group_name_H-M   'P 1'
#
loop_
_entity.id
_entity.type
_entity.pdbx_description
1 polymer ?
#
loop_
_entity_poly.entity_id
_entity_poly.type
_entity_poly.pdbx_seq_one_letter_code
_entity_poly.pdbx_strand_id
1 'polypeptide(L)'
;MSLNSIMPFNVNRNTPVVKRLLGFIKDQREENRKWCEKAVKSLEKKLKRTGGIDELDKAISTQNTNTKCVTIMRSLDGRLQIHLKKGLPHVIYCRLWRWPDLVSHHELKPVEHCEFAFHHKKEEVCVNPYHYTRVQTPGM
;
A
#
# COMPACT_ATOMS: atom_id res chain seq x y z
N MET A 1 -8.75 -45.69 19.58
CA MET A 1 -8.65 -44.35 20.21
C MET A 1 -7.16 -44.13 20.47
N SER A 2 -6.42 -43.31 19.73
CA SER A 2 -6.54 -41.86 19.68
C SER A 2 -6.01 -41.32 18.34
N LEU A 3 -6.71 -40.35 17.79
CA LEU A 3 -6.34 -39.55 16.62
C LEU A 3 -5.33 -38.49 17.03
N ASN A 4 -4.06 -38.65 16.67
CA ASN A 4 -3.14 -37.52 16.60
C ASN A 4 -3.13 -37.00 15.17
N SER A 5 -4.13 -36.17 14.87
CA SER A 5 -4.16 -35.36 13.64
C SER A 5 -3.05 -34.31 13.74
N ILE A 6 -1.98 -34.52 13.00
CA ILE A 6 -0.93 -33.52 12.78
C ILE A 6 -1.58 -32.37 12.00
N MET A 7 -1.92 -31.30 12.72
CA MET A 7 -2.32 -30.03 12.14
C MET A 7 -1.21 -29.56 11.18
N PRO A 8 -1.49 -29.24 9.91
CA PRO A 8 -0.47 -28.68 9.04
C PRO A 8 -0.10 -27.28 9.56
N PHE A 9 1.16 -27.13 9.93
CA PHE A 9 1.81 -25.85 10.26
C PHE A 9 1.55 -24.84 9.12
N ASN A 10 0.82 -23.77 9.45
CA ASN A 10 0.79 -22.48 8.77
C ASN A 10 0.35 -22.47 7.29
N VAL A 11 -0.94 -22.72 7.03
CA VAL A 11 -1.58 -22.12 5.85
C VAL A 11 -1.64 -20.61 6.09
N ASN A 12 -0.79 -19.85 5.39
CA ASN A 12 -0.80 -18.39 5.37
C ASN A 12 -2.11 -17.89 4.73
N ARG A 13 -3.21 -17.92 5.49
CA ARG A 13 -4.52 -17.46 5.02
C ARG A 13 -4.54 -15.94 5.03
N ASN A 14 -4.73 -15.36 3.85
CA ASN A 14 -5.00 -13.93 3.72
C ASN A 14 -6.26 -13.59 4.51
N THR A 15 -6.18 -12.55 5.35
CA THR A 15 -7.35 -12.00 6.03
C THR A 15 -8.39 -11.55 5.00
N PRO A 16 -9.69 -11.48 5.34
CA PRO A 16 -10.72 -11.01 4.41
C PRO A 16 -10.38 -9.64 3.79
N VAL A 17 -9.84 -8.71 4.59
CA VAL A 17 -9.35 -7.41 4.11
C VAL A 17 -8.20 -7.59 3.11
N VAL A 18 -7.18 -8.38 3.41
CA VAL A 18 -6.06 -8.60 2.47
C VAL A 18 -6.58 -9.19 1.16
N LYS A 19 -7.51 -10.15 1.20
CA LYS A 19 -8.12 -10.72 -0.02
C LYS A 19 -8.83 -9.65 -0.86
N ARG A 20 -9.62 -8.78 -0.22
CA ARG A 20 -10.27 -7.65 -0.92
C ARG A 20 -9.24 -6.71 -1.54
N LEU A 21 -8.26 -6.26 -0.75
CA LEU A 21 -7.21 -5.34 -1.20
C LEU A 21 -6.39 -5.90 -2.38
N LEU A 22 -6.12 -7.22 -2.40
CA LEU A 22 -5.47 -7.89 -3.53
C LEU A 22 -6.33 -7.88 -4.79
N GLY A 23 -7.66 -7.95 -4.66
CA GLY A 23 -8.60 -7.87 -5.78
C GLY A 23 -8.62 -6.50 -6.50
N PHE A 24 -8.11 -5.44 -5.86
CA PHE A 24 -8.03 -4.10 -6.45
C PHE A 24 -6.70 -3.80 -7.16
N ILE A 25 -5.74 -4.73 -7.14
CA ILE A 25 -4.42 -4.51 -7.75
C ILE A 25 -4.55 -4.31 -9.26
N LYS A 26 -3.84 -3.33 -9.80
CA LYS A 26 -3.91 -2.98 -11.23
C LYS A 26 -2.95 -3.77 -12.10
N ASP A 27 -1.83 -4.20 -11.54
CA ASP A 27 -0.89 -5.07 -12.23
C ASP A 27 -1.30 -6.54 -12.12
N GLN A 28 -1.78 -7.10 -13.23
CA GLN A 28 -2.25 -8.48 -13.34
C GLN A 28 -1.16 -9.47 -13.80
N ARG A 29 0.09 -9.01 -13.93
CA ARG A 29 1.21 -9.88 -14.33
C ARG A 29 1.55 -10.88 -13.23
N GLU A 30 1.60 -12.15 -13.59
CA GLU A 30 1.82 -13.26 -12.65
C GLU A 30 3.18 -13.17 -11.94
N GLU A 31 4.22 -12.67 -12.61
CA GLU A 31 5.55 -12.48 -12.00
C GLU A 31 5.52 -11.50 -10.81
N ASN A 32 4.58 -10.55 -10.80
CA ASN A 32 4.47 -9.55 -9.75
C ASN A 32 3.52 -9.96 -8.61
N ARG A 33 2.64 -10.95 -8.83
CA ARG A 33 1.60 -11.35 -7.87
C ARG A 33 2.13 -11.67 -6.47
N LYS A 34 3.22 -12.45 -6.38
CA LYS A 34 3.87 -12.79 -5.09
C LYS A 34 4.43 -11.56 -4.38
N TRP A 35 4.94 -10.58 -5.12
CA TRP A 35 5.47 -9.36 -4.54
C TRP A 35 4.35 -8.42 -4.08
N CYS A 36 3.31 -8.28 -4.90
CA CYS A 36 2.09 -7.56 -4.58
C CYS A 36 1.45 -8.06 -3.28
N GLU A 37 1.35 -9.38 -3.11
CA GLU A 37 0.85 -9.98 -1.87
C GLU A 37 1.70 -9.62 -0.65
N LYS A 38 3.04 -9.71 -0.78
CA LYS A 38 3.97 -9.28 0.28
C LYS A 38 3.81 -7.79 0.61
N ALA A 39 3.56 -6.94 -0.38
CA ALA A 39 3.37 -5.51 -0.18
C ALA A 39 2.09 -5.21 0.59
N VAL A 40 0.95 -5.80 0.20
CA VAL A 40 -0.33 -5.64 0.90
C VAL A 40 -0.25 -6.17 2.34
N LYS A 41 0.35 -7.35 2.55
CA LYS A 41 0.55 -7.92 3.90
C LYS A 41 1.45 -7.04 4.78
N SER A 42 2.50 -6.46 4.20
CA SER A 42 3.39 -5.54 4.92
C SER A 42 2.64 -4.29 5.37
N LEU A 43 1.80 -3.71 4.50
CA LEU A 43 0.98 -2.56 4.86
C LEU A 43 -0.08 -2.92 5.91
N GLU A 44 -0.81 -4.01 5.72
CA GLU A 44 -1.84 -4.48 6.66
C GLU A 44 -1.27 -4.66 8.07
N LYS A 45 -0.10 -5.29 8.19
CA LYS A 45 0.60 -5.47 9.48
C LYS A 45 0.98 -4.14 10.13
N LYS A 46 1.38 -3.13 9.34
CA LYS A 46 1.71 -1.79 9.86
C LYS A 46 0.45 -1.07 10.34
N LEU A 47 -0.63 -1.11 9.55
CA LEU A 47 -1.88 -0.42 9.86
C LEU A 47 -2.67 -1.07 11.00
N LYS A 48 -2.54 -2.38 11.21
CA LYS A 48 -3.10 -3.04 12.40
C LYS A 48 -2.57 -2.47 13.71
N ARG A 49 -1.34 -1.93 13.72
CA ARG A 49 -0.75 -1.32 14.92
C ARG A 49 -1.28 0.08 15.20
N THR A 50 -1.69 0.79 14.15
CA THR A 50 -2.16 2.18 14.23
C THR A 50 -3.68 2.32 14.09
N GLY A 51 -4.40 1.22 13.81
CA GLY A 51 -5.84 1.23 13.56
C GLY A 51 -6.26 1.72 12.16
N GLY A 52 -5.32 1.91 11.23
CA GLY A 52 -5.60 2.50 9.91
C GLY A 52 -6.13 1.55 8.83
N ILE A 53 -6.42 0.28 9.16
CA ILE A 53 -6.75 -0.75 8.16
C ILE A 53 -8.14 -0.54 7.54
N ASP A 54 -9.12 -0.13 8.33
CA ASP A 54 -10.49 0.09 7.86
C ASP A 54 -10.56 1.31 6.94
N GLU A 55 -9.78 2.36 7.25
CA GLU A 55 -9.69 3.53 6.40
C GLU A 55 -9.01 3.21 5.06
N LEU A 56 -7.99 2.33 5.05
CA LEU A 56 -7.41 1.83 3.81
C LEU A 56 -8.43 1.05 2.98
N ASP A 57 -9.16 0.10 3.58
CA ASP A 57 -10.17 -0.69 2.88
C ASP A 57 -11.26 0.22 2.30
N LYS A 58 -11.71 1.23 3.05
CA LYS A 58 -12.64 2.26 2.58
C LYS A 58 -12.07 3.07 1.42
N ALA A 59 -10.84 3.58 1.54
CA ALA A 59 -10.21 4.37 0.48
C ALA A 59 -10.06 3.59 -0.82
N ILE A 60 -9.63 2.32 -0.75
CA ILE A 60 -9.44 1.47 -1.92
C ILE A 60 -10.77 1.06 -2.55
N SER A 61 -11.76 0.65 -1.75
CA SER A 61 -13.05 0.18 -2.26
C SER A 61 -13.91 1.29 -2.84
N THR A 62 -13.88 2.49 -2.24
CA THR A 62 -14.70 3.63 -2.70
C THR A 62 -13.99 4.53 -3.70
N GLN A 63 -12.67 4.39 -3.85
CA GLN A 63 -11.85 5.22 -4.73
C GLN A 63 -11.99 6.74 -4.46
N ASN A 64 -12.26 7.08 -3.19
CA ASN A 64 -12.66 8.42 -2.79
C ASN A 64 -11.47 9.21 -2.22
N THR A 65 -11.20 10.37 -2.82
CA THR A 65 -10.15 11.30 -2.41
C THR A 65 -10.41 11.95 -1.05
N ASN A 66 -11.67 12.02 -0.60
CA ASN A 66 -12.10 12.60 0.68
C ASN A 66 -12.03 11.61 1.87
N THR A 67 -11.48 10.40 1.66
CA THR A 67 -11.12 9.50 2.76
C THR A 67 -9.98 10.11 3.59
N LYS A 68 -9.77 9.64 4.82
CA LYS A 68 -8.71 10.17 5.69
C LYS A 68 -7.33 9.71 5.19
N CYS A 69 -6.27 10.34 5.71
CA CYS A 69 -4.91 9.87 5.46
C CYS A 69 -4.74 8.45 6.03
N VAL A 70 -4.10 7.58 5.26
CA VAL A 70 -3.64 6.27 5.71
C VAL A 70 -2.13 6.38 5.90
N THR A 71 -1.65 6.44 7.13
CA THR A 71 -0.24 6.73 7.41
C THR A 71 0.57 5.51 7.82
N ILE A 72 1.87 5.57 7.54
CA ILE A 72 2.88 4.68 8.13
C ILE A 72 4.07 5.50 8.61
N MET A 73 4.82 4.99 9.58
CA MET A 73 6.08 5.59 10.03
C MET A 73 7.06 5.76 8.87
N ARG A 74 7.66 6.95 8.77
CA ARG A 74 8.71 7.28 7.81
C ARG A 74 10.05 6.68 8.26
N SER A 75 10.80 6.08 7.34
CA SER A 75 12.19 5.70 7.58
C SER A 75 13.11 6.92 7.45
N LEU A 76 14.32 6.85 8.02
CA LEU A 76 15.31 7.94 7.93
C LEU A 76 15.61 8.38 6.49
N ASP A 77 15.64 7.42 5.55
CA ASP A 77 15.88 7.69 4.13
C ASP A 77 14.59 7.83 3.29
N GLY A 78 13.41 7.78 3.94
CA GLY A 78 12.10 7.86 3.30
C GLY A 78 11.69 6.65 2.45
N ARG A 79 12.51 5.60 2.37
CA ARG A 79 12.24 4.40 1.56
C ARG A 79 11.69 3.24 2.40
N LEU A 80 10.67 2.60 1.87
CA LEU A 80 10.13 1.35 2.39
C LEU A 80 10.79 0.16 1.69
N GLN A 81 11.24 -0.82 2.47
CA GLN A 81 11.70 -2.11 1.97
C GLN A 81 10.58 -3.16 2.05
N ILE A 82 10.33 -3.84 0.93
CA ILE A 82 9.41 -4.98 0.84
C ILE A 82 10.18 -6.12 0.19
N HIS A 83 10.58 -7.10 1.00
CA HIS A 83 11.47 -8.18 0.60
C HIS A 83 12.83 -7.62 0.11
N LEU A 84 13.21 -7.89 -1.14
CA LEU A 84 14.47 -7.46 -1.75
C LEU A 84 14.34 -6.12 -2.48
N LYS A 85 13.14 -5.52 -2.57
CA LYS A 85 12.91 -4.25 -3.29
C LYS A 85 12.76 -3.10 -2.29
N LYS A 86 13.42 -1.96 -2.58
CA LYS A 86 13.27 -0.69 -1.86
C LYS A 86 12.63 0.34 -2.77
N GLY A 87 11.74 1.16 -2.23
CA GLY A 87 11.09 2.24 -2.98
C GLY A 87 10.36 3.21 -2.06
N LEU A 88 9.88 4.33 -2.62
CA LEU A 88 9.11 5.30 -1.84
C LEU A 88 7.72 4.74 -1.55
N PRO A 89 7.23 4.80 -0.29
CA PRO A 89 6.01 4.09 0.11
C PRO A 89 4.77 4.58 -0.65
N HIS A 90 4.59 5.89 -0.81
CA HIS A 90 3.48 6.45 -1.57
C HIS A 90 3.50 6.01 -3.05
N VAL A 91 4.68 5.96 -3.69
CA VAL A 91 4.84 5.46 -5.06
C VAL A 91 4.47 3.98 -5.15
N ILE A 92 4.96 3.15 -4.21
CA ILE A 92 4.67 1.71 -4.17
C ILE A 92 3.17 1.46 -4.18
N TYR A 93 2.42 2.09 -3.28
CA TYR A 93 0.99 1.83 -3.13
C TYR A 93 0.13 2.54 -4.18
N CYS A 94 0.55 3.70 -4.69
CA CYS A 94 -0.08 4.31 -5.88
C CYS A 94 0.09 3.41 -7.12
N ARG A 95 1.28 2.84 -7.33
CA ARG A 95 1.54 1.91 -8.44
C ARG A 95 0.67 0.66 -8.33
N LEU A 96 0.56 0.12 -7.11
CA LEU A 96 -0.15 -1.13 -6.86
C LEU A 96 -1.66 -1.01 -7.12
N TRP A 97 -2.32 0.07 -6.70
CA TRP A 97 -3.78 0.21 -6.77
C TRP A 97 -4.31 1.20 -7.82
N ARG A 98 -3.46 2.02 -8.47
CA ARG A 98 -3.93 3.01 -9.44
C ARG A 98 -3.20 2.97 -10.77
N TRP A 99 -1.87 3.08 -10.77
CA TRP A 99 -1.08 3.30 -11.98
C TRP A 99 0.08 2.29 -12.08
N PRO A 100 -0.14 1.09 -12.66
CA PRO A 100 0.86 0.03 -12.69
C PRO A 100 2.12 0.41 -13.50
N ASP A 101 2.00 1.40 -14.37
CA ASP A 101 3.05 1.99 -15.20
C ASP A 101 3.73 3.22 -14.55
N LEU A 102 3.31 3.64 -13.35
CA LEU A 102 3.94 4.75 -12.63
C LEU A 102 5.44 4.49 -12.44
N VAL A 103 6.31 5.35 -12.93
CA VAL A 103 7.76 5.15 -12.90
C VAL A 103 8.38 5.88 -11.72
N SER A 104 8.04 7.15 -11.56
CA SER A 104 8.70 8.05 -10.61
C SER A 104 7.73 8.80 -9.70
N HIS A 105 8.23 9.26 -8.56
CA HIS A 105 7.50 10.15 -7.66
C HIS A 105 7.21 11.53 -8.26
N HIS A 106 7.97 11.96 -9.28
CA HIS A 106 7.71 13.21 -9.99
C HIS A 106 6.37 13.22 -10.74
N GLU A 107 5.83 12.03 -11.02
CA GLU A 107 4.49 11.88 -11.62
C GLU A 107 3.37 11.98 -10.57
N LEU A 108 3.67 12.22 -9.28
CA LEU A 108 2.66 12.28 -8.22
C LEU A 108 2.64 13.65 -7.53
N LYS A 109 1.46 14.27 -7.49
CA LYS A 109 1.17 15.46 -6.69
C LYS A 109 0.13 15.13 -5.60
N PRO A 110 0.35 15.47 -4.33
CA PRO A 110 -0.66 15.24 -3.30
C PRO A 110 -1.91 16.10 -3.52
N VAL A 111 -3.07 15.62 -3.07
CA VAL A 111 -4.27 16.46 -2.92
C VAL A 111 -4.06 17.48 -1.80
N GLU A 112 -4.73 18.62 -1.90
CA GLU A 112 -4.53 19.76 -0.99
C GLU A 112 -4.75 19.42 0.49
N HIS A 113 -5.77 18.61 0.78
CA HIS A 113 -6.12 18.20 2.14
C HIS A 113 -5.29 17.02 2.69
N CYS A 114 -4.24 16.58 1.99
CA CYS A 114 -3.38 15.51 2.48
C CYS A 114 -2.36 16.04 3.50
N GLU A 115 -2.70 15.91 4.79
CA GLU A 115 -1.87 16.43 5.88
C GLU A 115 -0.51 15.76 6.02
N PHE A 116 -0.38 14.51 5.56
CA PHE A 116 0.81 13.66 5.69
C PHE A 116 1.45 13.32 4.34
N ALA A 117 1.28 14.18 3.34
CA ALA A 117 1.88 13.99 2.02
C ALA A 117 3.40 13.75 2.12
N PHE A 118 3.96 12.93 1.22
CA PHE A 118 5.37 12.55 1.28
C PHE A 118 6.34 13.74 1.39
N HIS A 119 6.08 14.82 0.67
CA HIS A 119 6.91 16.03 0.62
C HIS A 119 6.89 16.86 1.91
N HIS A 120 5.91 16.67 2.80
CA HIS A 120 5.82 17.41 4.07
C HIS A 120 6.86 16.96 5.10
N LYS A 121 7.58 15.85 4.85
CA LYS A 121 8.68 15.34 5.69
C LYS A 121 8.33 15.14 7.18
N LYS A 122 7.05 14.90 7.51
CA LYS A 122 6.60 14.51 8.85
C LYS A 122 7.11 13.13 9.27
N GLU A 123 7.02 12.80 10.56
CA GLU A 123 7.38 11.48 11.10
C GLU A 123 6.60 10.32 10.47
N GLU A 124 5.41 10.62 9.96
CA GLU A 124 4.57 9.71 9.21
C GLU A 124 4.42 10.14 7.75
N VAL A 125 4.06 9.19 6.90
CA VAL A 125 3.76 9.40 5.48
C VAL A 125 2.44 8.76 5.10
N CYS A 126 1.58 9.55 4.43
CA CYS A 126 0.35 9.08 3.82
C CYS A 126 0.66 8.18 2.61
N VAL A 127 0.07 7.00 2.61
CA VAL A 127 0.12 6.00 1.54
C VAL A 127 -1.23 5.72 0.91
N ASN A 128 -2.27 6.48 1.26
CA ASN A 128 -3.57 6.43 0.58
C ASN A 128 -3.38 6.82 -0.90
N PRO A 129 -3.58 5.89 -1.86
CA PRO A 129 -3.36 6.19 -3.28
C PRO A 129 -4.26 7.31 -3.81
N TYR A 130 -5.43 7.53 -3.20
CA TYR A 130 -6.38 8.56 -3.59
C TYR A 130 -6.06 9.93 -2.99
N HIS A 131 -5.01 10.03 -2.18
CA HIS A 131 -4.43 11.31 -1.74
C HIS A 131 -3.34 11.84 -2.67
N TYR A 132 -3.13 11.19 -3.81
CA TYR A 132 -2.20 11.62 -4.84
C TYR A 132 -2.93 11.71 -6.19
N THR A 133 -2.47 12.60 -7.05
CA THR A 133 -2.94 12.76 -8.43
C THR A 133 -1.74 12.52 -9.34
N ARG A 134 -1.99 11.92 -10.51
CA ARG A 134 -0.92 11.73 -11.50
C ARG A 134 -0.77 13.02 -12.30
N VAL A 135 0.47 13.45 -12.46
CA VAL A 135 0.85 14.64 -13.26
C VAL A 135 1.86 14.23 -14.32
N GLN A 136 1.92 15.00 -15.41
CA GLN A 136 3.01 14.86 -16.38
C GLN A 136 4.33 15.34 -15.75
N THR A 137 5.41 14.63 -16.03
CA THR A 137 6.74 15.07 -15.58
C THR A 137 7.15 16.27 -16.45
N PRO A 138 7.53 17.43 -15.88
CA PRO A 138 8.00 18.57 -16.67
C PRO A 138 9.23 18.15 -17.49
N GLY A 139 9.15 18.24 -18.83
CA GLY A 139 10.26 17.95 -19.74
C GLY A 139 10.17 16.62 -20.51
N MET A 140 9.00 15.98 -20.55
CA MET A 140 8.62 15.05 -21.63
C MET A 140 7.60 15.72 -22.55
#